data_AF-A0A967LFS7-F1
#
_entry.id   AF-A0A967LFS7-F1
#
_cell.length_a   1.000
_cell.length_b   1.000
_cell.length_c   1.000
_cell.angle_alpha   90.00
_cell.angle_beta   90.00
_cell.angle_gamma   90.00
#
_symmetry.space_group_name_H-M   'P 1'
#
loop_
_entity.id
_entity.type
_entity.pdbx_description
1 polymer ?
#
loop_
_entity_poly.entity_id
_entity_poly.type
_entity_poly.pdbx_seq_one_letter_code
_entity_poly.pdbx_strand_id
1 'polypeptide(L)'
;SVQAPGDAKVLIGEKCSETWNGNWPIENGVMTVAKGSVTSKESFGDCQLHLEYRVPAGRKVNGQSGGNSGVFLMNRYEVQVGESHTNQTYPDGQTAALYGQAPPRVNPSTP
;
A
#
# COMPACT_ATOMS: atom_id res chain seq x y z
N SER A 1 1.16 5.02 13.24
CA SER A 1 -0.13 4.36 13.38
C SER A 1 -1.13 5.36 13.93
N VAL A 2 -2.03 5.80 13.07
CA VAL A 2 -3.21 6.58 13.44
C VAL A 2 -4.27 5.64 14.01
N GLN A 3 -4.91 6.04 15.10
CA GLN A 3 -6.02 5.26 15.67
C GLN A 3 -7.21 5.27 14.70
N ALA A 4 -7.73 4.07 14.40
CA ALA A 4 -8.92 3.94 13.57
C ALA A 4 -10.14 4.59 14.25
N PRO A 5 -11.00 5.31 13.48
CA PRO A 5 -12.30 5.79 13.96
C PRO A 5 -13.16 4.65 14.52
N GLY A 6 -14.15 5.00 15.36
CA GLY A 6 -14.99 4.01 16.05
C GLY A 6 -15.84 3.15 15.12
N ASP A 7 -16.15 3.62 13.92
CA ASP A 7 -16.91 2.94 12.87
C ASP A 7 -16.02 2.22 11.83
N ALA A 8 -14.70 2.38 11.92
CA ALA A 8 -13.78 1.80 10.96
C ALA A 8 -13.48 0.32 11.27
N LYS A 9 -13.47 -0.50 10.21
CA LYS A 9 -12.98 -1.88 10.29
C LYS A 9 -11.45 -1.90 10.24
N VAL A 10 -10.83 -2.47 11.27
CA VAL A 10 -9.36 -2.60 11.34
C VAL A 10 -8.90 -3.81 10.53
N LEU A 11 -8.27 -3.57 9.37
CA LEU A 11 -7.75 -4.62 8.49
C LEU A 11 -6.33 -5.07 8.86
N ILE A 12 -5.51 -4.18 9.44
CA ILE A 12 -4.14 -4.42 9.90
C ILE A 12 -3.96 -3.63 11.20
N GLY A 13 -3.40 -4.25 12.24
CA GLY A 13 -3.18 -3.62 13.54
C GLY A 13 -3.27 -4.61 14.70
N GLU A 14 -3.04 -4.15 15.93
CA GLU A 14 -3.09 -4.99 17.14
C GLU A 14 -4.46 -5.65 17.37
N LYS A 15 -5.53 -5.00 16.90
CA LYS A 15 -6.91 -5.50 16.97
C LYS A 15 -7.39 -6.11 15.65
N CYS A 16 -6.46 -6.46 14.74
CA CYS A 16 -6.81 -7.05 13.45
C CYS A 16 -7.58 -8.36 13.65
N SER A 17 -8.80 -8.43 13.11
CA SER A 17 -9.60 -9.66 13.04
C SER A 17 -9.25 -10.42 11.76
N GLU A 18 -8.09 -11.08 11.68
CA GLU A 18 -7.56 -11.81 10.51
C GLU A 18 -8.40 -11.82 9.21
N THR A 19 -8.23 -10.79 8.38
CA THR A 19 -9.11 -10.52 7.22
C THR A 19 -8.53 -10.89 5.86
N TRP A 20 -7.44 -11.65 5.73
CA TRP A 20 -6.69 -11.73 4.46
C TRP A 20 -6.61 -13.14 3.88
N ASN A 21 -6.67 -13.22 2.54
CA ASN A 21 -6.26 -14.37 1.75
C ASN A 21 -4.80 -14.15 1.33
N GLY A 22 -3.93 -15.11 1.64
CA GLY A 22 -2.48 -15.06 1.37
C GLY A 22 -1.66 -15.26 2.64
N ASN A 23 -0.35 -15.06 2.56
CA ASN A 23 0.61 -15.51 3.59
C ASN A 23 1.56 -14.41 4.06
N TRP A 24 1.20 -13.14 3.90
CA TRP A 24 1.99 -12.04 4.45
C TRP A 24 1.89 -12.06 5.97
N PRO A 25 3.00 -12.17 6.72
CA PRO A 25 2.96 -12.20 8.18
C PRO A 25 2.49 -10.86 8.73
N ILE A 26 1.70 -10.93 9.81
CA ILE A 26 1.34 -9.78 10.64
C ILE A 26 2.00 -9.97 12.00
N GLU A 27 2.93 -9.07 12.33
CA GLU A 27 3.64 -9.08 13.60
C GLU A 27 3.60 -7.69 14.22
N ASN A 28 3.24 -7.60 15.50
CA ASN A 28 3.14 -6.33 16.23
C ASN A 28 2.28 -5.27 15.50
N GLY A 29 1.18 -5.72 14.87
CA GLY A 29 0.27 -4.85 14.13
C GLY A 29 0.79 -4.36 12.78
N VAL A 30 1.91 -4.88 12.27
CA VAL A 30 2.48 -4.54 10.96
C VAL A 30 2.43 -5.76 10.05
N MET A 31 1.80 -5.60 8.88
CA MET A 31 1.86 -6.59 7.81
C MET A 31 3.12 -6.40 6.97
N THR A 32 3.91 -7.45 6.78
CA THR A 32 5.14 -7.41 5.98
C THR A 32 4.99 -8.24 4.71
N VAL A 33 5.40 -7.69 3.56
CA VAL A 33 5.32 -8.36 2.26
C VAL A 33 6.05 -9.70 2.28
N ALA A 34 5.37 -10.75 1.80
CA ALA A 34 5.96 -12.06 1.48
C ALA A 34 5.67 -12.42 0.01
N LYS A 35 5.86 -13.68 -0.38
CA LYS A 35 5.66 -14.13 -1.77
C LYS A 35 4.20 -13.98 -2.20
N GLY A 36 3.98 -13.28 -3.32
CA GLY A 36 2.65 -13.11 -3.92
C GLY A 36 1.89 -11.91 -3.33
N SER A 37 0.62 -11.78 -3.69
CA SER A 37 -0.27 -10.72 -3.23
C SER A 37 -1.18 -11.22 -2.11
N VAL A 38 -1.75 -10.29 -1.35
CA VAL A 38 -2.85 -10.54 -0.41
C VAL A 38 -4.11 -9.81 -0.85
N THR A 39 -5.26 -10.34 -0.47
CA THR A 39 -6.57 -9.71 -0.71
C THR A 39 -7.42 -9.83 0.54
N SER A 40 -8.23 -8.82 0.85
CA SER A 40 -9.21 -8.94 1.91
C SER A 40 -10.19 -10.09 1.62
N LYS A 41 -10.58 -10.84 2.65
CA LYS A 41 -11.62 -11.87 2.59
C LYS A 41 -12.98 -11.24 2.28
N GLU A 42 -13.22 -10.06 2.85
CA GLU A 42 -14.40 -9.27 2.56
C GLU A 42 -14.20 -8.42 1.30
N SER A 43 -15.30 -8.22 0.58
CA SER A 43 -15.38 -7.30 -0.55
C SER A 43 -15.93 -5.97 -0.08
N PHE A 44 -15.40 -4.89 -0.63
CA PHE A 44 -15.82 -3.52 -0.32
C PHE A 44 -16.31 -2.83 -1.60
N GLY A 45 -17.35 -2.03 -1.46
CA GLY A 45 -17.80 -1.07 -2.48
C GLY A 45 -17.24 0.31 -2.15
N ASP A 46 -18.15 1.29 -2.07
CA ASP A 46 -17.82 2.64 -1.64
C ASP A 46 -17.29 2.61 -0.20
N CYS A 47 -16.08 3.13 0.00
CA CYS A 47 -15.43 3.15 1.30
C CYS A 47 -14.43 4.30 1.42
N GLN A 48 -14.06 4.61 2.66
CA GLN A 48 -12.86 5.37 2.97
C GLN A 48 -11.79 4.39 3.45
N LEU A 49 -10.62 4.39 2.80
CA LEU A 49 -9.49 3.54 3.14
C LEU A 49 -8.34 4.40 3.68
N HIS A 50 -7.81 4.01 4.85
CA HIS A 50 -6.56 4.53 5.39
C HIS A 50 -5.52 3.42 5.38
N LEU A 51 -4.32 3.71 4.87
CA LEU A 51 -3.17 2.80 4.89
C LEU A 51 -1.92 3.60 5.21
N GLU A 52 -1.09 3.06 6.09
CA GLU A 52 0.29 3.48 6.28
C GLU A 52 1.21 2.40 5.69
N TYR A 53 2.28 2.81 5.01
CA TYR A 53 3.28 1.90 4.49
C TYR A 53 4.69 2.44 4.75
N ARG A 54 5.67 1.54 4.67
CA ARG A 54 7.10 1.85 4.85
C ARG A 54 7.93 1.05 3.86
N VAL A 55 8.83 1.71 3.15
CA VAL A 55 9.90 1.04 2.41
C VAL A 55 11.09 0.83 3.38
N PRO A 56 11.65 -0.38 3.52
CA PRO A 56 12.80 -0.60 4.39
C PRO A 56 14.02 0.24 3.97
N ALA A 57 14.71 0.84 4.95
CA ALA A 57 15.91 1.64 4.72
C ALA A 57 17.04 0.84 4.07
N GLY A 58 17.91 1.54 3.32
CA GLY A 58 19.09 0.93 2.68
C GLY A 58 18.80 0.07 1.44
N ARG A 59 17.55 -0.02 0.99
CA ARG A 59 17.22 -0.64 -0.30
C ARG A 59 17.81 0.17 -1.46
N LYS A 60 18.35 -0.53 -2.45
CA LYS A 60 18.60 0.06 -3.76
C LYS A 60 17.25 0.35 -4.44
N VAL A 61 17.10 1.56 -4.94
CA VAL A 61 15.92 2.02 -5.66
C VAL A 61 16.31 2.38 -7.09
N ASN A 62 15.51 1.93 -8.06
CA ASN A 62 15.71 2.25 -9.48
C ASN A 62 14.39 2.06 -10.23
N GLY A 63 13.72 3.15 -10.56
CA GLY A 63 12.42 3.13 -11.23
C GLY A 63 11.41 2.26 -10.48
N GLN A 64 10.75 1.36 -11.20
CA GLN A 64 9.76 0.43 -10.65
C GLN A 64 10.33 -0.64 -9.71
N SER A 65 11.65 -0.70 -9.49
CA SER A 65 12.26 -1.60 -8.52
C SER A 65 12.47 -0.95 -7.14
N GLY A 66 12.04 0.30 -6.96
CA GLY A 66 12.14 1.03 -5.70
C GLY A 66 11.00 0.73 -4.73
N GLY A 67 10.99 -0.45 -4.10
CA GLY A 67 10.00 -0.75 -3.06
C GLY A 67 8.56 -0.94 -3.58
N ASN A 68 8.42 -1.34 -4.84
CA ASN A 68 7.16 -1.42 -5.57
C ASN A 68 6.15 -2.39 -4.93
N SER A 69 4.95 -1.87 -4.73
CA SER A 69 3.73 -2.56 -4.32
C SER A 69 2.54 -1.75 -4.84
N GLY A 70 1.32 -2.14 -4.49
CA GLY A 70 0.13 -1.43 -4.92
C GLY A 70 -1.07 -1.77 -4.06
N VAL A 71 -1.98 -0.80 -3.94
CA VAL A 71 -3.30 -1.01 -3.34
C VAL A 71 -4.32 -1.09 -4.47
N PHE A 72 -4.88 -2.28 -4.67
CA PHE A 72 -5.88 -2.51 -5.71
C PHE A 72 -7.29 -2.31 -5.14
N LEU A 73 -7.94 -1.21 -5.52
CA LEU A 73 -9.34 -0.99 -5.23
C LEU A 73 -10.18 -1.92 -6.12
N MET A 74 -11.01 -2.74 -5.48
CA MET A 74 -11.90 -3.72 -6.13
C MET A 74 -11.17 -4.69 -7.07
N ASN A 75 -9.89 -4.98 -6.81
CA ASN A 75 -9.01 -5.78 -7.67
C ASN A 75 -8.88 -5.25 -9.12
N ARG A 76 -9.08 -3.94 -9.33
CA ARG A 76 -9.10 -3.31 -10.67
C ARG A 76 -8.24 -2.07 -10.77
N TYR A 77 -8.34 -1.18 -9.79
CA TYR A 77 -7.71 0.14 -9.86
C TYR A 77 -6.55 0.21 -8.87
N GLU A 78 -5.34 0.27 -9.38
CA GLU A 78 -4.13 0.30 -8.55
C GLU A 78 -3.76 1.73 -8.18
N VAL A 79 -3.74 2.00 -6.88
CA VAL A 79 -3.02 3.14 -6.32
C VAL A 79 -1.59 2.69 -6.04
N GLN A 80 -0.65 3.31 -6.74
CA GLN A 80 0.75 2.87 -6.74
C GLN A 80 1.44 3.14 -5.42
N VAL A 81 2.17 2.14 -4.90
CA VAL A 81 3.00 2.23 -3.69
C VAL A 81 4.46 2.00 -4.05
N GLY A 82 5.32 2.91 -3.63
CA GLY A 82 6.76 2.76 -3.84
C GLY A 82 7.58 3.78 -3.08
N GLU A 83 8.87 3.80 -3.40
CA GLU A 83 9.82 4.84 -3.04
C GLU A 83 9.90 5.83 -4.21
N SER A 84 9.60 7.10 -3.96
CA SER A 84 9.71 8.17 -4.96
C SER A 84 10.39 9.43 -4.43
N HIS A 85 10.89 9.44 -3.19
CA HIS A 85 11.61 10.57 -2.61
C HIS A 85 12.96 10.79 -3.30
N THR A 86 13.71 9.70 -3.53
CA THR A 86 15.02 9.76 -4.21
C THR A 86 15.05 9.02 -5.55
N ASN A 87 13.92 8.42 -5.92
CA ASN A 87 13.80 7.49 -7.04
C ASN A 87 12.88 8.05 -8.12
N GLN A 88 13.45 8.29 -9.31
CA GLN A 88 12.67 8.71 -10.48
C GLN A 88 12.12 7.50 -11.25
N THR A 89 10.89 7.62 -11.74
CA THR A 89 10.25 6.68 -12.65
C THR A 89 9.30 7.45 -13.59
N TYR A 90 8.58 6.76 -14.47
CA TYR A 90 7.63 7.43 -15.37
C TYR A 90 6.41 7.97 -14.58
N PRO A 91 5.82 9.11 -15.00
CA PRO A 91 4.92 9.89 -14.13
C PRO A 91 3.68 9.14 -13.63
N ASP A 92 3.08 8.30 -14.47
CA ASP A 92 1.88 7.50 -14.19
C ASP A 92 2.19 6.12 -13.57
N GLY A 93 3.46 5.87 -13.21
CA GLY A 93 3.88 4.72 -12.41
C GLY A 93 4.59 5.10 -11.11
N GLN A 94 4.66 6.39 -10.77
CA GLN A 94 5.27 6.81 -9.50
C GLN A 94 4.30 6.66 -8.32
N THR A 95 4.81 6.78 -7.09
CA THR A 95 4.00 6.69 -5.86
C THR A 95 2.76 7.58 -5.92
N ALA A 96 1.62 7.05 -5.50
CA ALA A 96 0.29 7.68 -5.52
C ALA A 96 -0.32 7.92 -6.92
N ALA A 97 0.29 7.43 -8.00
CA ALA A 97 -0.37 7.37 -9.29
C ALA A 97 -1.57 6.42 -9.26
N LEU A 98 -2.59 6.73 -10.08
CA LEU A 98 -3.47 5.68 -10.57
C LEU A 98 -2.70 4.99 -11.70
N TYR A 99 -2.18 3.79 -11.41
CA TYR A 99 -1.11 3.18 -12.20
C TYR A 99 -1.48 3.05 -13.68
N GLY A 100 -0.61 3.57 -14.55
CA GLY A 100 -0.75 3.57 -16.02
C GLY A 100 -1.89 4.44 -16.56
N GLN A 101 -2.51 5.28 -15.72
CA GLN A 101 -3.70 6.05 -16.09
C GLN A 101 -3.57 7.54 -15.76
N ALA A 102 -3.13 7.87 -14.56
CA ALA A 102 -3.00 9.27 -14.13
C ALA A 102 -1.84 9.47 -13.16
N PRO A 103 -0.93 10.42 -13.44
CA PRO A 103 0.11 10.80 -12.49
C PRO A 103 -0.49 11.46 -11.24
N PRO A 104 0.14 11.32 -10.06
CA PRO A 104 -0.26 12.08 -8.89
C PRO A 104 -0.03 13.57 -9.12
N ARG A 105 -0.82 14.41 -8.45
CA ARG A 105 -0.68 15.87 -8.55
C ARG A 105 0.63 16.40 -7.94
N VAL A 106 1.15 15.68 -6.96
CA VAL A 106 2.39 15.98 -6.24
C VAL A 106 3.10 14.67 -5.95
N ASN A 107 4.41 14.71 -5.70
CA ASN A 107 5.12 13.58 -5.11
C ASN A 107 5.07 13.72 -3.57
N PRO A 108 4.31 12.87 -2.85
CA PRO A 108 4.17 12.99 -1.40
C PRO A 108 5.19 12.17 -0.61
N SER A 109 6.17 11.52 -1.27
CA SER A 109 7.11 10.62 -0.60
C SER A 109 8.02 11.37 0.37
N THR A 110 8.13 10.80 1.58
CA THR A 110 9.02 11.25 2.64
C THR A 110 10.22 10.31 2.76
N PRO A 111 11.35 10.76 3.35
CA PRO A 111 12.54 9.93 3.58
C PRO A 111 12.28 8.67 4.44
#